data_AF-A0A7K1TKB8-F1
#
_entry.id   AF-A0A7K1TKB8-F1
#
_cell.length_a   1.000
_cell.length_b   1.000
_cell.length_c   1.000
_cell.angle_alpha   90.00
_cell.angle_beta   90.00
_cell.angle_gamma   90.00
#
_symmetry.space_group_name_H-M   'P 1'
#
loop_
_entity.id
_entity.type
_entity.pdbx_description
1 polymer ?
#
loop_
_entity_poly.entity_id
_entity_poly.type
_entity_poly.pdbx_seq_one_letter_code
_entity_poly.pdbx_strand_id
1 'polypeptide(L)'
;MTNVFSPRPARALLLLAVLGSLAFLPHHATKLYVADYENVLGTSLEIKLAAEADQPAAAAEAAALREVDHLNKILSGYDQASEFSRWLRAGKQPVAVSPELYEVLALFEQWRVQSHGALDASAETISQLWRTAAKQNRRPSAAEIAAAVAAVHQQHYVLNAQNHTAQRTSDAPLVLNSFAKSYILSKAAEAALATPGVRGVVVNIGGDILVRGDHVEQVQVSNPRADAENDPPIAQLHVHDKTIATSGNYRRGERIGGQWYSHIVDPRTGLPASGVLSATVVADQATDAGALATALNVLPPAEGQALVAAVPGAEYLLLTADGRRLESAGWKNLALPAAPAAAKKPVAVTKDKPWDAQYEVAISLELATMEGVRVHRPFVAVWVVDKQQKPVRQLALWYNKPRWLHDMSFWYAAYYDQFAAGNNSISSTTSATRSPGKYTLKWDGKDDKGELVSQGTYTVLIEVAREHGTHQLLKQELAGKKPQHFDLPANVEVASAAVDYRKKTNETN
;
A
#
# COMPACT_ATOMS: atom_id res chain seq x y z
N MET A 1 59.12 -29.72 80.51
CA MET A 1 59.01 -30.72 79.42
C MET A 1 57.53 -30.95 79.16
N THR A 2 57.15 -31.06 77.88
CA THR A 2 55.81 -31.43 77.34
C THR A 2 54.59 -30.52 77.59
N ASN A 3 53.92 -30.19 76.47
CA ASN A 3 52.48 -29.96 76.21
C ASN A 3 51.64 -29.00 77.07
N VAL A 4 50.77 -28.19 76.43
CA VAL A 4 49.31 -28.48 76.21
C VAL A 4 48.64 -27.26 75.54
N PHE A 5 47.60 -27.57 74.74
CA PHE A 5 46.72 -26.78 73.87
C PHE A 5 45.66 -25.88 74.56
N SER A 6 45.23 -24.82 73.84
CA SER A 6 43.86 -24.24 73.66
C SER A 6 43.19 -23.36 74.75
N PRO A 7 42.14 -22.53 74.45
CA PRO A 7 41.83 -21.68 73.26
C PRO A 7 41.16 -20.28 73.52
N ARG A 8 41.17 -19.40 72.48
CA ARG A 8 40.13 -18.40 72.02
C ARG A 8 39.80 -17.13 72.87
N PRO A 9 39.23 -16.01 72.31
CA PRO A 9 38.29 -15.94 71.18
C PRO A 9 38.49 -14.86 70.09
N ALA A 10 37.66 -14.99 69.06
CA ALA A 10 37.60 -14.23 67.81
C ALA A 10 36.77 -12.93 67.90
N ARG A 11 37.10 -11.95 67.05
CA ARG A 11 36.22 -10.81 66.69
C ARG A 11 35.90 -10.89 65.20
N ALA A 12 34.61 -10.90 64.89
CA ALA A 12 34.06 -10.94 63.55
C ALA A 12 33.99 -9.52 62.94
N LEU A 13 34.38 -9.38 61.67
CA LEU A 13 34.02 -8.26 60.82
C LEU A 13 32.83 -8.66 59.95
N LEU A 14 31.75 -7.88 59.99
CA LEU A 14 30.62 -7.96 59.07
C LEU A 14 31.03 -7.36 57.72
N LEU A 15 30.89 -8.13 56.63
CA LEU A 15 30.87 -7.62 55.26
C LEU A 15 29.43 -7.65 54.76
N LEU A 16 28.83 -6.48 54.53
CA LEU A 16 27.56 -6.35 53.80
C LEU A 16 27.83 -6.57 52.31
N ALA A 17 27.34 -7.69 51.76
CA ALA A 17 27.25 -7.89 50.32
C ALA A 17 25.89 -7.36 49.82
N VAL A 18 25.90 -6.24 49.10
CA VAL A 18 24.75 -5.76 48.34
C VAL A 18 24.68 -6.58 47.05
N LEU A 19 23.88 -7.64 47.05
CA LEU A 19 23.50 -8.37 45.84
C LEU A 19 22.45 -7.53 45.11
N GLY A 20 22.89 -6.78 44.09
CA GLY A 20 22.00 -6.17 43.10
C GLY A 20 21.33 -7.26 42.28
N SER A 21 20.10 -7.63 42.62
CA SER A 21 19.25 -8.43 41.76
C SER A 21 18.85 -7.60 40.54
N LEU A 22 19.51 -7.82 39.40
CA LEU A 22 18.94 -7.47 38.11
C LEU A 22 17.66 -8.31 37.95
N ALA A 23 16.51 -7.69 38.24
CA ALA A 23 15.22 -8.23 37.84
C ALA A 23 15.20 -8.25 36.31
N PHE A 24 15.40 -9.42 35.71
CA PHE A 24 15.00 -9.66 34.33
C PHE A 24 13.49 -9.44 34.26
N LEU A 25 13.05 -8.28 33.78
CA LEU A 25 11.66 -8.06 33.43
C LEU A 25 11.28 -9.12 32.38
N PRO A 26 10.21 -9.90 32.59
CA PRO A 26 9.79 -10.91 31.64
C PRO A 26 9.47 -10.23 30.30
N HIS A 27 10.19 -10.62 29.25
CA HIS A 27 9.89 -10.19 27.89
C HIS A 27 8.51 -10.75 27.52
N HIS A 28 7.50 -9.88 27.49
CA HIS A 28 6.16 -10.31 27.09
C HIS A 28 6.20 -10.58 25.59
N ALA A 29 5.85 -11.80 25.19
CA ALA A 29 5.75 -12.15 23.78
C ALA A 29 4.68 -11.26 23.12
N THR A 30 5.07 -10.53 22.08
CA THR A 30 4.15 -9.68 21.33
C THR A 30 3.25 -10.53 20.44
N LYS A 31 2.04 -10.01 20.20
CA LYS A 31 1.10 -10.52 19.20
C LYS A 31 0.96 -9.50 18.09
N LEU A 32 0.69 -9.98 16.88
CA LEU A 32 0.40 -9.12 15.73
C LEU A 32 -1.10 -8.84 15.66
N TYR A 33 -1.46 -7.56 15.71
CA TYR A 33 -2.82 -7.05 15.54
C TYR A 33 -2.93 -6.37 14.18
N VAL A 34 -4.00 -6.64 13.42
CA VAL A 34 -4.19 -6.09 12.07
C VAL A 34 -5.55 -5.40 11.98
N ALA A 35 -5.56 -4.23 11.34
CA ALA A 35 -6.77 -3.47 11.05
C ALA A 35 -6.71 -2.85 9.65
N ASP A 36 -7.76 -3.09 8.86
CA ASP A 36 -7.97 -2.50 7.55
C ASP A 36 -9.12 -1.47 7.57
N TYR A 37 -8.88 -0.34 6.92
CA TYR A 37 -9.79 0.78 6.76
C TYR A 37 -9.90 1.19 5.29
N GLU A 38 -11.11 1.57 4.89
CA GLU A 38 -11.38 2.23 3.60
C GLU A 38 -11.61 3.73 3.80
N ASN A 39 -11.48 4.49 2.71
CA ASN A 39 -11.71 5.94 2.67
C ASN A 39 -10.79 6.75 3.58
N VAL A 40 -9.52 6.34 3.71
CA VAL A 40 -8.47 7.08 4.41
C VAL A 40 -7.60 7.79 3.39
N LEU A 41 -7.55 9.14 3.43
CA LEU A 41 -6.82 9.98 2.46
C LEU A 41 -7.19 9.68 0.99
N GLY A 42 -8.45 9.30 0.74
CA GLY A 42 -8.93 8.93 -0.60
C GLY A 42 -8.44 7.56 -1.08
N THR A 43 -7.98 6.69 -0.18
CA THR A 43 -7.53 5.32 -0.45
C THR A 43 -7.81 4.40 0.75
N SER A 44 -7.14 3.24 0.83
CA SER A 44 -7.22 2.32 1.97
C SER A 44 -6.02 2.46 2.92
N LEU A 45 -6.23 2.15 4.19
CA LEU A 45 -5.20 2.09 5.24
C LEU A 45 -5.18 0.68 5.85
N GLU A 46 -4.02 0.07 5.93
CA GLU A 46 -3.75 -1.13 6.74
C GLU A 46 -2.77 -0.74 7.85
N ILE A 47 -3.08 -1.14 9.08
CA ILE A 47 -2.20 -1.00 10.25
C ILE A 47 -1.95 -2.39 10.84
N LYS A 48 -0.68 -2.74 11.05
CA LYS A 48 -0.27 -3.90 11.83
C LYS A 48 0.53 -3.44 13.05
N LEU A 49 0.24 -3.99 14.21
CA LEU A 49 0.87 -3.62 15.48
C LEU A 49 1.39 -4.87 16.16
N ALA A 50 2.70 -4.93 16.41
CA ALA A 50 3.31 -5.91 17.29
C ALA A 50 3.21 -5.36 18.73
N ALA A 51 2.27 -5.89 19.51
CA ALA A 51 1.95 -5.36 20.85
C ALA A 51 1.81 -6.46 21.89
N GLU A 52 2.04 -6.12 23.16
CA GLU A 52 2.02 -7.07 24.29
C GLU A 52 0.60 -7.51 24.68
N ALA A 53 -0.42 -6.70 24.38
CA ALA A 53 -1.82 -6.98 24.69
C ALA A 53 -2.79 -6.18 23.79
N ASP A 54 -4.08 -6.51 23.87
CA ASP A 54 -5.15 -5.89 23.09
C ASP A 54 -5.30 -4.39 23.40
N GLN A 55 -5.09 -3.98 24.66
CA GLN A 55 -5.28 -2.59 25.08
C GLN A 55 -4.20 -1.64 24.52
N PRO A 56 -2.89 -1.95 24.60
CA PRO A 56 -1.85 -1.19 23.89
C PRO A 56 -2.07 -1.12 22.37
N ALA A 57 -2.47 -2.24 21.75
CA ALA A 57 -2.75 -2.28 20.32
C ALA A 57 -3.90 -1.31 19.93
N ALA A 58 -5.02 -1.36 20.64
CA ALA A 58 -6.16 -0.47 20.39
C ALA A 58 -5.80 1.02 20.63
N ALA A 59 -4.99 1.31 21.65
CA ALA A 59 -4.54 2.67 21.94
C ALA A 59 -3.62 3.22 20.84
N ALA A 60 -2.70 2.40 20.32
CA ALA A 60 -1.77 2.75 19.26
C ALA A 60 -2.46 2.90 17.90
N GLU A 61 -3.40 2.00 17.58
CA GLU A 61 -4.28 2.13 16.42
C GLU A 61 -5.03 3.47 16.46
N ALA A 62 -5.65 3.81 17.60
CA ALA A 62 -6.34 5.08 17.76
C ALA A 62 -5.40 6.29 17.67
N ALA A 63 -4.14 6.18 18.13
CA ALA A 63 -3.14 7.22 18.00
C ALA A 63 -2.74 7.48 16.54
N ALA A 64 -2.44 6.42 15.78
CA ALA A 64 -2.15 6.52 14.35
C ALA A 64 -3.32 7.15 13.58
N LEU A 65 -4.55 6.69 13.84
CA LEU A 65 -5.75 7.20 13.15
C LEU A 65 -6.00 8.69 13.44
N ARG A 66 -5.82 9.12 14.70
CA ARG A 66 -5.91 10.54 15.08
C ARG A 66 -4.88 11.38 14.34
N GLU A 67 -3.65 10.88 14.21
CA GLU A 67 -2.60 11.61 13.51
C GLU A 67 -2.86 11.71 12.00
N VAL A 68 -3.37 10.64 11.38
CA VAL A 68 -3.84 10.70 9.98
C VAL A 68 -4.94 11.74 9.82
N ASP A 69 -5.92 11.79 10.73
CA ASP A 69 -7.01 12.78 10.67
C ASP A 69 -6.53 14.21 10.91
N HIS A 70 -5.58 14.39 11.82
CA HIS A 70 -4.95 15.68 12.10
C HIS A 70 -4.24 16.21 10.86
N LEU A 71 -3.36 15.41 10.26
CA LEU A 71 -2.60 15.82 9.08
C LEU A 71 -3.47 15.94 7.83
N ASN A 72 -4.56 15.17 7.70
CA ASN A 72 -5.52 15.36 6.62
C ASN A 72 -6.16 16.76 6.66
N LYS A 73 -6.49 17.28 7.86
CA LYS A 73 -7.00 18.65 8.04
C LYS A 73 -5.96 19.73 7.74
N ILE A 74 -4.68 19.37 7.67
CA ILE A 74 -3.59 20.30 7.35
C ILE A 74 -3.26 20.24 5.85
N LEU A 75 -2.97 19.04 5.34
CA LEU A 75 -2.29 18.84 4.07
C LEU A 75 -3.22 18.53 2.88
N SER A 76 -4.52 18.25 3.12
CA SER A 76 -5.42 17.84 2.04
C SER A 76 -5.68 18.96 1.04
N GLY A 77 -5.35 18.72 -0.24
CA GLY A 77 -5.72 19.61 -1.34
C GLY A 77 -7.18 19.46 -1.80
N TYR A 78 -7.91 18.47 -1.29
CA TYR A 78 -9.31 18.20 -1.64
C TYR A 78 -10.30 18.82 -0.65
N ASP A 79 -9.92 18.86 0.63
CA ASP A 79 -10.72 19.50 1.67
C ASP A 79 -10.53 21.01 1.59
N GLN A 80 -11.59 21.75 1.23
CA GLN A 80 -11.55 23.20 1.18
C GLN A 80 -11.29 23.83 2.55
N ALA A 81 -11.66 23.15 3.63
CA ALA A 81 -11.43 23.59 4.99
C ALA A 81 -10.02 23.27 5.49
N SER A 82 -9.17 22.54 4.74
CA SER A 82 -7.82 22.24 5.20
C SER A 82 -6.94 23.49 5.32
N GLU A 83 -5.90 23.44 6.15
CA GLU A 83 -4.94 24.53 6.26
C GLU A 83 -4.28 24.87 4.94
N PHE A 84 -3.79 23.87 4.20
CA PHE A 84 -3.18 24.03 2.88
C PHE A 84 -4.14 24.72 1.90
N SER A 85 -5.39 24.28 1.83
CA SER A 85 -6.41 24.88 0.97
C SER A 85 -6.73 26.32 1.35
N ARG A 86 -6.80 26.64 2.65
CA ARG A 86 -6.98 28.02 3.13
C ARG A 86 -5.78 28.89 2.78
N TRP A 87 -4.56 28.39 2.98
CA TRP A 87 -3.32 29.07 2.63
C TRP A 87 -3.26 29.38 1.12
N LEU A 88 -3.64 28.44 0.26
CA LEU A 88 -3.72 28.68 -1.19
C LEU A 88 -4.61 29.87 -1.57
N ARG A 89 -5.66 30.14 -0.80
CA ARG A 89 -6.62 31.23 -1.03
C ARG A 89 -6.30 32.51 -0.25
N ALA A 90 -5.30 32.50 0.62
CA ALA A 90 -4.94 33.65 1.45
C ALA A 90 -4.23 34.78 0.67
N GLY A 91 -4.02 34.60 -0.64
CA GLY A 91 -3.36 35.57 -1.52
C GLY A 91 -1.85 35.59 -1.31
N LYS A 92 -1.23 36.73 -1.64
CA LYS A 92 0.24 36.89 -1.69
C LYS A 92 0.82 37.54 -0.43
N GLN A 93 0.11 37.47 0.70
CA GLN A 93 0.59 37.94 1.99
C GLN A 93 1.29 36.81 2.76
N PRO A 94 2.26 37.10 3.63
CA PRO A 94 2.80 36.10 4.55
C PRO A 94 1.71 35.62 5.52
N VAL A 95 1.54 34.31 5.63
CA VAL A 95 0.56 33.67 6.53
C VAL A 95 1.31 32.76 7.49
N ALA A 96 1.00 32.85 8.78
CA ALA A 96 1.49 31.88 9.75
C ALA A 96 0.89 30.50 9.45
N VAL A 97 1.74 29.48 9.39
CA VAL A 97 1.34 28.10 9.08
C VAL A 97 1.81 27.17 10.18
N SER A 98 1.15 26.01 10.31
CA SER A 98 1.57 24.94 11.20
C SER A 98 2.99 24.46 10.88
N PRO A 99 3.73 23.92 11.88
CA PRO A 99 5.02 23.29 11.65
C PRO A 99 4.96 22.22 10.55
N GLU A 100 3.88 21.44 10.49
CA GLU A 100 3.69 20.34 9.55
C GLU A 100 3.49 20.84 8.12
N LEU A 101 2.67 21.88 7.91
CA LEU A 101 2.54 22.49 6.58
C LEU A 101 3.85 23.15 6.14
N TYR A 102 4.54 23.83 7.06
CA TYR A 102 5.84 24.44 6.78
C TYR A 102 6.87 23.37 6.34
N GLU A 103 6.97 22.27 7.08
CA GLU A 103 7.89 21.17 6.82
C GLU A 103 7.62 20.54 5.45
N VAL A 104 6.36 20.25 5.12
CA VAL A 104 6.01 19.66 3.82
C VAL A 104 6.32 20.61 2.67
N LEU A 105 6.03 21.92 2.79
CA LEU A 105 6.41 22.91 1.79
C LEU A 105 7.94 23.00 1.63
N ALA A 106 8.69 22.99 2.74
CA ALA A 106 10.14 23.00 2.69
C ALA A 106 10.71 21.74 2.01
N LEU A 107 10.12 20.57 2.27
CA LEU A 107 10.48 19.32 1.60
C LEU A 107 10.21 19.37 0.09
N PHE A 108 9.13 20.01 -0.35
CA PHE A 108 8.86 20.21 -1.79
C PHE A 108 9.93 21.09 -2.44
N GLU A 109 10.37 22.16 -1.78
CA GLU A 109 11.47 22.99 -2.27
C GLU A 109 12.79 22.21 -2.35
N GLN A 110 13.10 21.42 -1.32
CA GLN A 110 14.28 20.54 -1.30
C GLN A 110 14.25 19.54 -2.45
N TRP A 111 13.14 18.81 -2.61
CA TRP A 111 13.00 17.79 -3.65
C TRP A 111 12.95 18.39 -5.05
N ARG A 112 12.41 19.61 -5.24
CA ARG A 112 12.50 20.33 -6.51
C ARG A 112 13.96 20.53 -6.91
N VAL A 113 14.80 20.98 -5.97
CA VAL A 113 16.23 21.18 -6.23
C VAL A 113 16.94 19.85 -6.49
N GLN A 114 16.77 18.86 -5.60
CA GLN A 114 17.46 17.57 -5.69
C GLN A 114 17.10 16.79 -6.96
N SER A 115 15.82 16.83 -7.38
CA SER A 115 15.33 16.13 -8.56
C SER A 115 15.45 16.93 -9.86
N HIS A 116 16.09 18.11 -9.82
CA HIS A 116 16.20 19.04 -10.95
C HIS A 116 14.83 19.40 -11.57
N GLY A 117 13.82 19.61 -10.73
CA GLY A 117 12.47 19.99 -11.13
C GLY A 117 11.57 18.83 -11.58
N ALA A 118 12.02 17.58 -11.50
CA ALA A 118 11.16 16.43 -11.79
C ALA A 118 10.03 16.25 -10.76
N LEU A 119 10.26 16.70 -9.53
CA LEU A 119 9.23 16.83 -8.49
C LEU A 119 9.00 18.30 -8.18
N ASP A 120 7.78 18.79 -8.40
CA ASP A 120 7.40 20.17 -8.10
C ASP A 120 5.95 20.22 -7.62
N ALA A 121 5.66 21.01 -6.58
CA ALA A 121 4.29 21.21 -6.11
C ALA A 121 3.41 21.88 -7.19
N SER A 122 4.00 22.69 -8.08
CA SER A 122 3.28 23.38 -9.15
C SER A 122 3.01 22.53 -10.38
N ALA A 123 3.44 21.25 -10.37
CA ALA A 123 3.11 20.26 -11.41
C ALA A 123 1.60 20.16 -11.69
N GLU A 124 0.76 20.54 -10.72
CA GLU A 124 -0.69 20.67 -10.90
C GLU A 124 -1.07 21.61 -12.06
N THR A 125 -0.26 22.62 -12.38
CA THR A 125 -0.44 23.49 -13.55
C THR A 125 -0.45 22.66 -14.85
N ILE A 126 0.47 21.71 -14.97
CA ILE A 126 0.53 20.80 -16.12
C ILE A 126 -0.64 19.81 -16.06
N SER A 127 -0.92 19.22 -14.89
CA SER A 127 -2.05 18.29 -14.71
C SER A 127 -3.39 18.89 -15.12
N GLN A 128 -3.66 20.16 -14.75
CA GLN A 128 -4.88 20.87 -15.13
C GLN A 128 -4.96 21.17 -16.62
N LEU A 129 -3.84 21.50 -17.27
CA LEU A 129 -3.77 21.66 -18.71
C LEU A 129 -4.20 20.37 -19.43
N TRP A 130 -3.64 19.23 -19.04
CA TRP A 130 -3.96 17.94 -19.64
C TRP A 130 -5.39 17.48 -19.36
N ARG A 131 -5.89 17.68 -18.12
CA ARG A 131 -7.29 17.40 -17.77
C ARG A 131 -8.26 18.27 -18.59
N THR A 132 -7.94 19.54 -18.80
CA THR A 132 -8.76 20.45 -19.62
C THR A 132 -8.76 20.02 -21.08
N ALA A 133 -7.60 19.65 -21.61
CA ALA A 133 -7.45 19.16 -22.97
C ALA A 133 -8.20 17.83 -23.19
N ALA A 134 -8.20 16.94 -22.19
CA ALA A 134 -9.00 15.71 -22.18
C ALA A 134 -10.50 15.96 -22.25
N LYS A 135 -11.03 16.91 -21.47
CA LYS A 135 -12.44 17.32 -21.57
C LYS A 135 -12.81 17.84 -22.96
N GLN A 136 -11.85 18.39 -23.69
CA GLN A 136 -12.00 18.89 -25.05
C GLN A 136 -11.65 17.84 -26.12
N ASN A 137 -11.26 16.63 -25.70
CA ASN A 137 -10.76 15.54 -26.54
C ASN A 137 -9.70 15.98 -27.57
N ARG A 138 -8.82 16.91 -27.16
CA ARG A 138 -7.70 17.40 -27.98
C ARG A 138 -6.42 17.35 -27.17
N ARG A 139 -5.28 17.32 -27.86
CA ARG A 139 -3.98 17.47 -27.20
C ARG A 139 -3.70 18.97 -26.93
N PRO A 140 -3.03 19.31 -25.83
CA PRO A 140 -2.45 20.64 -25.68
C PRO A 140 -1.50 20.97 -26.83
N SER A 141 -1.58 22.19 -27.36
CA SER A 141 -0.65 22.71 -28.35
C SER A 141 0.73 22.95 -27.73
N ALA A 142 1.77 23.04 -28.57
CA ALA A 142 3.12 23.34 -28.11
C ALA A 142 3.20 24.69 -27.36
N ALA A 143 2.42 25.69 -27.76
CA ALA A 143 2.35 26.99 -27.10
C ALA A 143 1.72 26.89 -25.69
N GLU A 144 0.64 26.12 -25.55
CA GLU A 144 0.01 25.87 -24.24
C GLU A 144 0.95 25.12 -23.29
N ILE A 145 1.66 24.11 -23.80
CA ILE A 145 2.66 23.34 -23.03
C ILE A 145 3.80 24.27 -22.60
N ALA A 146 4.38 25.05 -23.52
CA ALA A 146 5.47 25.97 -23.21
C ALA A 146 5.07 27.03 -22.17
N ALA A 147 3.85 27.57 -22.28
CA ALA A 147 3.33 28.52 -21.28
C ALA A 147 3.17 27.87 -19.90
N ALA A 148 2.70 26.62 -19.85
CA ALA A 148 2.54 25.90 -18.59
C ALA A 148 3.89 25.55 -17.94
N VAL A 149 4.89 25.14 -18.73
CA VAL A 149 6.27 24.91 -18.25
C VAL A 149 6.88 26.21 -17.73
N ALA A 150 6.72 27.32 -18.46
CA ALA A 150 7.22 28.62 -18.03
C ALA A 150 6.55 29.09 -16.72
N ALA A 151 5.28 28.74 -16.50
CA ALA A 151 4.60 29.01 -15.24
C ALA A 151 5.17 28.16 -14.10
N VAL A 152 5.36 26.86 -14.29
CA VAL A 152 5.94 25.93 -13.30
C VAL A 152 7.34 26.35 -12.84
N HIS A 153 8.16 26.88 -13.75
CA HIS A 153 9.54 27.31 -13.43
C HIS A 153 9.62 28.57 -12.56
N GLN A 154 8.50 29.22 -12.25
CA GLN A 154 8.47 30.36 -11.35
C GLN A 154 8.61 29.91 -9.90
N GLN A 155 9.13 30.79 -9.05
CA GLN A 155 8.99 30.59 -7.61
C GLN A 155 7.54 30.86 -7.22
N HIS A 156 6.89 29.89 -6.57
CA HIS A 156 5.45 29.96 -6.25
C HIS A 156 5.15 30.33 -4.79
N TYR A 157 6.12 30.15 -3.89
CA TYR A 157 6.04 30.57 -2.51
C TYR A 157 7.43 30.81 -1.90
N VAL A 158 7.44 31.53 -0.77
CA VAL A 158 8.62 31.79 0.07
C VAL A 158 8.28 31.36 1.50
N LEU A 159 9.24 30.72 2.15
CA LEU A 159 9.13 30.26 3.54
C LEU A 159 10.03 31.09 4.45
N ASN A 160 9.53 31.46 5.63
CA ASN A 160 10.30 32.15 6.66
C ASN A 160 10.36 31.28 7.92
N ALA A 161 11.55 30.78 8.25
CA ALA A 161 11.74 29.84 9.36
C ALA A 161 11.60 30.52 10.73
N GLN A 162 12.02 31.79 10.86
CA GLN A 162 12.00 32.51 12.14
C GLN A 162 10.56 32.76 12.62
N ASN A 163 9.66 33.07 11.69
CA ASN A 163 8.28 33.42 11.98
C ASN A 163 7.29 32.28 11.65
N HIS A 164 7.77 31.14 11.15
CA HIS A 164 6.95 30.03 10.62
C HIS A 164 5.83 30.52 9.69
N THR A 165 6.19 31.38 8.73
CA THR A 165 5.25 31.89 7.74
C THR A 165 5.55 31.35 6.34
N ALA A 166 4.48 31.19 5.56
CA ALA A 166 4.54 30.86 4.14
C ALA A 166 3.80 31.94 3.35
N GLN A 167 4.46 32.50 2.34
CA GLN A 167 3.90 33.54 1.47
C GLN A 167 3.83 33.03 0.04
N ARG A 168 2.66 33.08 -0.60
CA ARG A 168 2.56 32.83 -2.04
C ARG A 168 3.12 33.98 -2.86
N THR A 169 3.77 33.67 -3.96
CA THR A 169 4.33 34.66 -4.91
C THR A 169 3.63 34.64 -6.27
N SER A 170 2.79 33.63 -6.52
CA SER A 170 1.99 33.48 -7.74
C SER A 170 0.64 32.84 -7.44
N ASP A 171 -0.25 32.82 -8.43
CA ASP A 171 -1.59 32.21 -8.33
C ASP A 171 -1.64 30.79 -8.92
N ALA A 172 -0.49 30.23 -9.31
CA ALA A 172 -0.39 28.88 -9.89
C ALA A 172 -0.98 27.82 -8.93
N PRO A 173 -1.71 26.82 -9.44
CA PRO A 173 -2.19 25.75 -8.58
C PRO A 173 -1.02 24.93 -8.03
N LEU A 174 -1.10 24.53 -6.76
CA LEU A 174 -0.11 23.68 -6.09
C LEU A 174 -0.79 22.42 -5.56
N VAL A 175 -0.07 21.30 -5.56
CA VAL A 175 -0.52 20.02 -5.04
C VAL A 175 0.59 19.32 -4.27
N LEU A 176 0.23 18.62 -3.18
CA LEU A 176 1.20 17.96 -2.29
C LEU A 176 1.18 16.42 -2.42
N ASN A 177 0.49 15.87 -3.42
CA ASN A 177 0.12 14.45 -3.47
C ASN A 177 1.28 13.46 -3.73
N SER A 178 2.50 13.93 -4.05
CA SER A 178 3.67 13.09 -4.36
C SER A 178 4.09 12.25 -3.16
N PHE A 179 4.61 12.89 -2.10
CA PHE A 179 5.11 12.21 -0.89
C PHE A 179 4.32 12.56 0.39
N ALA A 180 3.28 13.41 0.32
CA ALA A 180 2.51 13.76 1.51
C ALA A 180 1.87 12.53 2.19
N LYS A 181 1.46 11.51 1.42
CA LYS A 181 0.98 10.24 2.00
C LYS A 181 2.07 9.57 2.83
N SER A 182 3.29 9.51 2.30
CA SER A 182 4.44 8.91 2.97
C SER A 182 4.86 9.71 4.21
N TYR A 183 4.75 11.05 4.18
CA TYR A 183 4.90 11.91 5.37
C TYR A 183 3.86 11.58 6.45
N ILE A 184 2.57 11.53 6.08
CA ILE A 184 1.48 11.22 7.02
C ILE A 184 1.65 9.83 7.62
N LEU A 185 2.03 8.87 6.79
CA LEU A 185 2.31 7.49 7.19
C LEU A 185 3.48 7.39 8.18
N SER A 186 4.53 8.22 8.04
CA SER A 186 5.60 8.34 9.04
C SER A 186 5.09 8.83 10.39
N LYS A 187 4.38 9.96 10.39
CA LYS A 187 3.85 10.56 11.62
C LYS A 187 2.84 9.65 12.32
N ALA A 188 1.98 8.96 11.57
CA ALA A 188 1.05 7.97 12.11
C ALA A 188 1.78 6.79 12.79
N ALA A 189 2.86 6.30 12.18
CA ALA A 189 3.68 5.24 12.75
C ALA A 189 4.43 5.69 14.01
N GLU A 190 4.99 6.90 14.01
CA GLU A 190 5.61 7.52 15.19
C GLU A 190 4.60 7.64 16.35
N ALA A 191 3.38 8.09 16.06
CA ALA A 191 2.30 8.19 17.05
C ALA A 191 1.89 6.83 17.61
N ALA A 192 1.83 5.78 16.79
CA ALA A 192 1.56 4.41 17.25
C ALA A 192 2.69 3.89 18.16
N LEU A 193 3.95 4.01 17.73
CA LEU A 193 5.12 3.52 18.46
C LEU A 193 5.36 4.25 19.79
N ALA A 194 4.87 5.48 19.93
CA ALA A 194 4.88 6.20 21.19
C ALA A 194 4.00 5.57 22.29
N THR A 195 3.15 4.59 21.93
CA THR A 195 2.27 3.89 22.87
C THR A 195 3.03 2.80 23.64
N PRO A 196 3.07 2.83 24.99
CA PRO A 196 3.71 1.78 25.78
C PRO A 196 3.13 0.39 25.49
N GLY A 197 4.00 -0.62 25.37
CA GLY A 197 3.60 -1.99 25.05
C GLY A 197 3.47 -2.28 23.54
N VAL A 198 3.73 -1.30 22.67
CA VAL A 198 3.94 -1.51 21.23
C VAL A 198 5.43 -1.59 20.92
N ARG A 199 5.81 -2.61 20.15
CA ARG A 199 7.20 -2.92 19.82
C ARG A 199 7.52 -2.73 18.35
N GLY A 200 6.52 -2.86 17.48
CA GLY A 200 6.66 -2.67 16.04
C GLY A 200 5.35 -2.26 15.40
N VAL A 201 5.45 -1.58 14.26
CA VAL A 201 4.31 -1.11 13.49
C VAL A 201 4.57 -1.29 11.99
N VAL A 202 3.52 -1.70 11.28
CA VAL A 202 3.41 -1.58 9.83
C VAL A 202 2.25 -0.64 9.54
N VAL A 203 2.49 0.41 8.74
CA VAL A 203 1.44 1.28 8.23
C VAL A 203 1.49 1.23 6.72
N ASN A 204 0.37 0.93 6.08
CA ASN A 204 0.24 0.89 4.63
C ASN A 204 -0.89 1.82 4.19
N ILE A 205 -0.58 2.92 3.50
CA ILE A 205 -1.56 3.87 2.98
C ILE A 205 -1.50 3.84 1.45
N GLY A 206 -2.49 3.20 0.84
CA GLY A 206 -2.64 3.17 -0.61
C GLY A 206 -1.41 2.63 -1.35
N GLY A 207 -0.68 1.68 -0.76
CA GLY A 207 0.49 1.02 -1.34
C GLY A 207 1.85 1.57 -0.89
N ASP A 208 1.90 2.72 -0.21
CA ASP A 208 3.09 3.14 0.51
C ASP A 208 3.11 2.44 1.87
N ILE A 209 4.21 1.77 2.21
CA ILE A 209 4.34 0.91 3.40
C ILE A 209 5.52 1.37 4.23
N LEU A 210 5.31 1.62 5.52
CA LEU A 210 6.39 1.79 6.50
C LEU A 210 6.38 0.62 7.47
N VAL A 211 7.57 0.09 7.73
CA VAL A 211 7.84 -0.92 8.75
C VAL A 211 8.82 -0.33 9.75
N ARG A 212 8.47 -0.30 11.04
CA ARG A 212 9.34 0.24 12.10
C ARG A 212 9.28 -0.59 13.38
N GLY A 213 10.38 -0.54 14.13
CA GLY A 213 10.52 -1.22 15.40
C GLY A 213 10.85 -2.69 15.23
N ASP A 214 10.58 -3.46 16.27
CA ASP A 214 10.91 -4.89 16.39
C ASP A 214 9.91 -5.76 15.60
N HIS A 215 9.85 -5.54 14.28
CA HIS A 215 9.00 -6.27 13.34
C HIS A 215 9.65 -6.37 11.96
N VAL A 216 9.54 -7.55 11.34
CA VAL A 216 9.94 -7.79 9.95
C VAL A 216 8.70 -8.11 9.15
N GLU A 217 8.51 -7.40 8.05
CA GLU A 217 7.37 -7.57 7.17
C GLU A 217 7.81 -8.17 5.82
N GLN A 218 7.07 -9.17 5.34
CA GLN A 218 7.18 -9.62 3.97
C GLN A 218 6.28 -8.76 3.08
N VAL A 219 6.88 -8.01 2.15
CA VAL A 219 6.15 -7.11 1.24
C VAL A 219 6.14 -7.65 -0.17
N GLN A 220 4.96 -7.74 -0.78
CA GLN A 220 4.78 -8.07 -2.18
C GLN A 220 4.79 -6.78 -3.03
N VAL A 221 5.56 -6.77 -4.13
CA VAL A 221 5.53 -5.69 -5.12
C VAL A 221 4.59 -6.08 -6.24
N SER A 222 3.46 -5.35 -6.38
CA SER A 222 2.48 -5.64 -7.43
C SER A 222 3.06 -5.52 -8.83
N ASN A 223 2.64 -6.40 -9.73
CA ASN A 223 2.89 -6.23 -11.15
C ASN A 223 2.03 -5.06 -11.68
N PRO A 224 2.60 -4.00 -12.28
CA PRO A 224 1.80 -2.92 -12.86
C PRO A 224 0.99 -3.34 -14.09
N ARG A 225 1.30 -4.50 -14.68
CA ARG A 225 0.52 -5.12 -15.75
C ARG A 225 -0.54 -6.10 -15.23
N ALA A 226 -0.60 -6.35 -13.92
CA ALA A 226 -1.67 -7.13 -13.34
C ALA A 226 -3.00 -6.38 -13.46
N ASP A 227 -4.03 -7.11 -13.87
CA ASP A 227 -5.42 -6.64 -13.91
C ASP A 227 -6.26 -7.28 -12.78
N ALA A 228 -5.66 -8.07 -11.89
CA ALA A 228 -6.28 -8.57 -10.67
C ALA A 228 -5.37 -8.49 -9.43
N GLU A 229 -6.01 -8.45 -8.27
CA GLU A 229 -5.38 -8.34 -6.94
C GLU A 229 -4.62 -9.60 -6.52
N ASN A 230 -5.01 -10.77 -7.05
CA ASN A 230 -4.38 -12.05 -6.76
C ASN A 230 -3.41 -12.52 -7.86
N ASP A 231 -3.01 -11.61 -8.77
CA ASP A 231 -1.95 -11.88 -9.71
C ASP A 231 -0.58 -12.00 -9.01
N PRO A 232 0.35 -12.81 -9.54
CA PRO A 232 1.67 -12.95 -8.95
C PRO A 232 2.41 -11.60 -8.86
N PRO A 233 3.06 -11.31 -7.72
CA PRO A 233 3.87 -10.11 -7.59
C PRO A 233 5.14 -10.21 -8.45
N ILE A 234 5.69 -9.06 -8.86
CA ILE A 234 6.95 -9.00 -9.62
C ILE A 234 8.18 -9.17 -8.74
N ALA A 235 8.04 -8.93 -7.43
CA ALA A 235 9.06 -9.15 -6.42
C ALA A 235 8.41 -9.36 -5.05
N GLN A 236 9.13 -10.01 -4.15
CA GLN A 236 8.79 -10.10 -2.73
C GLN A 236 10.00 -9.65 -1.93
N LEU A 237 9.79 -8.90 -0.86
CA LEU A 237 10.84 -8.27 -0.07
C LEU A 237 10.71 -8.67 1.40
N HIS A 238 11.83 -8.83 2.10
CA HIS A 238 11.89 -8.79 3.57
C HIS A 238 12.31 -7.39 4.00
N VAL A 239 11.45 -6.72 4.77
CA VAL A 239 11.61 -5.31 5.11
C VAL A 239 11.58 -5.13 6.63
N HIS A 240 12.57 -4.40 7.14
CA HIS A 240 12.76 -4.08 8.55
C HIS A 240 13.27 -2.64 8.65
N ASP A 241 12.67 -1.82 9.51
CA ASP A 241 13.01 -0.41 9.73
C ASP A 241 13.18 0.42 8.43
N LYS A 242 12.33 0.17 7.43
CA LYS A 242 12.37 0.85 6.12
C LYS A 242 10.98 1.22 5.64
N THR A 243 10.93 2.15 4.71
CA THR A 243 9.72 2.56 4.01
C THR A 243 9.81 2.18 2.55
N ILE A 244 8.69 1.79 1.97
CA ILE A 244 8.54 1.40 0.58
C ILE A 244 7.44 2.27 -0.01
N ALA A 245 7.67 2.87 -1.16
CA ALA A 245 6.65 3.59 -1.90
C ALA A 245 6.64 3.12 -3.34
N THR A 246 5.45 3.04 -3.94
CA THR A 246 5.30 2.67 -5.35
C THR A 246 4.47 3.71 -6.08
N SER A 247 5.05 4.29 -7.12
CA SER A 247 4.36 5.19 -8.05
C SER A 247 4.26 4.54 -9.42
N GLY A 248 3.17 4.78 -10.13
CA GLY A 248 2.96 4.20 -11.44
C GLY A 248 1.98 4.97 -12.30
N ASN A 249 2.17 4.86 -13.62
CA ASN A 249 1.46 5.68 -14.60
C ASN A 249 0.16 5.04 -15.16
N TYR A 250 -0.19 3.85 -14.66
CA TYR A 250 -1.21 2.95 -15.22
C TYR A 250 -2.57 2.98 -14.48
N ARG A 251 -2.63 3.51 -13.26
CA ARG A 251 -3.87 3.51 -12.44
C ARG A 251 -4.74 4.76 -12.62
N ARG A 252 -4.15 5.91 -12.92
CA ARG A 252 -4.86 7.20 -13.05
C ARG A 252 -4.31 8.00 -14.23
N GLY A 253 -5.19 8.71 -14.92
CA GLY A 253 -4.85 9.41 -16.16
C GLY A 253 -6.08 9.84 -16.94
N GLU A 254 -5.84 10.32 -18.15
CA GLU A 254 -6.84 10.87 -19.05
C GLU A 254 -6.80 10.14 -20.40
N ARG A 255 -7.95 10.02 -21.08
CA ARG A 255 -8.01 9.55 -22.46
C ARG A 255 -8.24 10.73 -23.41
N ILE A 256 -7.35 10.90 -24.39
CA ILE A 256 -7.47 11.90 -25.46
C ILE A 256 -7.33 11.16 -26.79
N GLY A 257 -8.37 11.23 -27.63
CA GLY A 257 -8.36 10.59 -28.96
C GLY A 257 -8.13 9.07 -28.89
N GLY A 258 -8.59 8.41 -27.83
CA GLY A 258 -8.38 6.97 -27.59
C GLY A 258 -7.03 6.58 -26.99
N GLN A 259 -6.08 7.52 -26.89
CA GLN A 259 -4.77 7.29 -26.27
C GLN A 259 -4.80 7.64 -24.77
N TRP A 260 -4.13 6.81 -23.96
CA TRP A 260 -3.97 7.02 -22.52
C TRP A 260 -2.80 7.96 -22.20
N TYR A 261 -3.04 8.89 -21.27
CA TYR A 261 -2.04 9.82 -20.74
C TYR A 261 -2.04 9.75 -19.22
N SER A 262 -0.87 9.59 -18.61
CA SER A 262 -0.76 9.47 -17.17
C SER A 262 -1.18 10.74 -16.42
N HIS A 263 -1.64 10.57 -15.18
CA HIS A 263 -1.77 11.67 -14.21
C HIS A 263 -0.41 12.17 -13.67
N ILE A 264 0.66 11.37 -13.78
CA ILE A 264 2.02 11.81 -13.45
C ILE A 264 2.55 12.60 -14.65
N VAL A 265 3.06 13.80 -14.39
CA VAL A 265 3.53 14.73 -15.42
C VAL A 265 4.97 15.14 -15.11
N ASP A 266 5.76 15.36 -16.16
CA ASP A 266 7.09 15.95 -16.04
C ASP A 266 6.96 17.49 -16.04
N PRO A 267 7.21 18.17 -14.92
CA PRO A 267 7.05 19.62 -14.83
C PRO A 267 8.03 20.37 -15.75
N ARG A 268 9.15 19.74 -16.12
CA ARG A 268 10.22 20.32 -16.95
C ARG A 268 9.84 20.35 -18.43
N THR A 269 9.05 19.37 -18.88
CA THR A 269 8.65 19.24 -20.29
C THR A 269 7.18 19.54 -20.53
N GLY A 270 6.36 19.53 -19.47
CA GLY A 270 4.92 19.68 -19.54
C GLY A 270 4.21 18.46 -20.14
N LEU A 271 4.89 17.31 -20.25
CA LEU A 271 4.36 16.08 -20.82
C LEU A 271 4.01 15.04 -19.73
N PRO A 272 2.97 14.23 -19.91
CA PRO A 272 2.68 13.08 -19.06
C PRO A 272 3.80 12.05 -19.12
N ALA A 273 4.17 11.50 -17.97
CA ALA A 273 5.18 10.47 -17.84
C ALA A 273 4.76 9.18 -18.56
N SER A 274 5.66 8.62 -19.36
CA SER A 274 5.38 7.45 -20.21
C SER A 274 6.49 6.39 -20.24
N GLY A 275 7.73 6.73 -19.85
CA GLY A 275 8.87 5.82 -19.97
C GLY A 275 8.92 4.71 -18.92
N VAL A 276 8.36 4.96 -17.73
CA VAL A 276 8.33 4.04 -16.59
C VAL A 276 6.88 3.73 -16.23
N LEU A 277 6.53 2.44 -16.18
CA LEU A 277 5.21 1.97 -15.77
C LEU A 277 5.07 2.00 -14.26
N SER A 278 6.10 1.55 -13.56
CA SER A 278 6.14 1.49 -12.10
C SER A 278 7.54 1.78 -11.59
N ALA A 279 7.62 2.55 -10.51
CA ALA A 279 8.81 2.75 -9.71
C ALA A 279 8.49 2.42 -8.25
N THR A 280 9.11 1.37 -7.75
CA THR A 280 9.09 1.00 -6.34
C THR A 280 10.43 1.40 -5.72
N VAL A 281 10.38 2.15 -4.63
CA VAL A 281 11.58 2.61 -3.90
C VAL A 281 11.48 2.16 -2.46
N VAL A 282 12.59 1.64 -1.93
CA VAL A 282 12.78 1.37 -0.51
C VAL A 282 13.79 2.38 0.04
N ALA A 283 13.48 3.07 1.13
CA ALA A 283 14.38 4.04 1.77
C ALA A 283 14.17 4.07 3.30
N ASP A 284 15.12 4.67 4.02
CA ASP A 284 15.04 4.80 5.48
C ASP A 284 14.02 5.87 5.90
N GLN A 285 13.89 6.95 5.13
CA GLN A 285 12.91 8.01 5.35
C GLN A 285 11.69 7.83 4.44
N ALA A 286 10.50 8.02 4.99
CA ALA A 286 9.26 7.80 4.25
C ALA A 286 9.07 8.81 3.12
N THR A 287 9.42 10.08 3.37
CA THR A 287 9.38 11.16 2.39
C THR A 287 10.32 10.89 1.23
N ASP A 288 11.51 10.35 1.49
CA ASP A 288 12.48 10.00 0.44
C ASP A 288 11.94 8.88 -0.44
N ALA A 289 11.37 7.82 0.14
CA ALA A 289 10.74 6.74 -0.63
C ALA A 289 9.65 7.28 -1.57
N GLY A 290 8.71 8.06 -1.04
CA GLY A 290 7.60 8.63 -1.83
C GLY A 290 8.05 9.62 -2.91
N ALA A 291 9.01 10.49 -2.57
CA ALA A 291 9.54 11.48 -3.49
C ALA A 291 10.32 10.84 -4.63
N LEU A 292 11.23 9.90 -4.31
CA LEU A 292 11.98 9.14 -5.31
C LEU A 292 11.05 8.31 -6.19
N ALA A 293 10.04 7.62 -5.64
CA ALA A 293 9.11 6.83 -6.44
C ALA A 293 8.40 7.71 -7.50
N THR A 294 7.98 8.92 -7.12
CA THR A 294 7.37 9.88 -8.05
C THR A 294 8.39 10.38 -9.07
N ALA A 295 9.57 10.83 -8.62
CA ALA A 295 10.63 11.36 -9.49
C ALA A 295 11.12 10.32 -10.50
N LEU A 296 11.25 9.05 -10.11
CA LEU A 296 11.67 7.96 -10.99
C LEU A 296 10.63 7.61 -12.07
N ASN A 297 9.35 7.95 -11.89
CA ASN A 297 8.37 7.84 -12.97
C ASN A 297 8.56 8.96 -14.02
N VAL A 298 9.07 10.11 -13.60
CA VAL A 298 9.26 11.30 -14.43
C VAL A 298 10.60 11.27 -15.16
N LEU A 299 11.67 10.92 -14.45
CA LEU A 299 13.03 10.98 -14.94
C LEU A 299 13.33 9.84 -15.93
N PRO A 300 14.17 10.10 -16.95
CA PRO A 300 14.85 9.02 -17.67
C PRO A 300 15.61 8.11 -16.69
N PRO A 301 15.70 6.78 -16.93
CA PRO A 301 16.30 5.86 -15.98
C PRO A 301 17.72 6.22 -15.50
N ALA A 302 18.55 6.79 -16.38
CA ALA A 302 19.90 7.22 -16.03
C ALA A 302 19.93 8.40 -15.04
N GLU A 303 19.08 9.40 -15.24
CA GLU A 303 18.91 10.53 -14.30
C GLU A 303 18.33 10.03 -12.98
N GLY A 304 17.34 9.13 -13.04
CA GLY A 304 16.75 8.51 -11.86
C GLY A 304 17.74 7.72 -11.02
N GLN A 305 18.61 6.94 -11.66
CA GLN A 305 19.67 6.19 -10.98
C GLN A 305 20.64 7.13 -10.24
N ALA A 306 21.02 8.25 -10.87
CA ALA A 306 21.88 9.24 -10.24
C ALA A 306 21.21 9.91 -9.04
N LEU A 307 19.90 10.22 -9.14
CA LEU A 307 19.12 10.79 -8.04
C LEU A 307 19.06 9.83 -6.84
N VAL A 308 18.76 8.54 -7.06
CA VAL A 308 18.69 7.55 -5.97
C VAL A 308 20.06 7.35 -5.32
N ALA A 309 21.15 7.33 -6.11
CA ALA A 309 22.50 7.19 -5.58
C ALA A 309 22.92 8.33 -4.63
N ALA A 310 22.26 9.49 -4.71
CA ALA A 310 22.48 10.62 -3.81
C ALA A 310 21.75 10.47 -2.45
N VAL A 311 20.89 9.46 -2.30
CA VAL A 311 20.13 9.17 -1.06
C VAL A 311 20.65 7.86 -0.46
N PRO A 312 21.47 7.92 0.61
CA PRO A 312 22.04 6.74 1.24
C PRO A 312 20.96 5.75 1.68
N GLY A 313 21.19 4.45 1.40
CA GLY A 313 20.27 3.38 1.81
C GLY A 313 19.00 3.26 0.96
N ALA A 314 18.83 4.10 -0.07
CA ALA A 314 17.72 4.00 -1.00
C ALA A 314 18.00 2.95 -2.09
N GLU A 315 17.02 2.08 -2.33
CA GLU A 315 17.04 1.04 -3.35
C GLU A 315 15.77 1.14 -4.21
N TYR A 316 15.82 0.70 -5.47
CA TYR A 316 14.68 0.78 -6.37
C TYR A 316 14.50 -0.44 -7.26
N LEU A 317 13.27 -0.60 -7.73
CA LEU A 317 12.85 -1.46 -8.82
C LEU A 317 11.98 -0.66 -9.79
N LEU A 318 12.44 -0.55 -11.04
CA LEU A 318 11.68 0.06 -12.15
C LEU A 318 11.20 -1.02 -13.10
N LEU A 319 9.95 -0.89 -13.53
CA LEU A 319 9.46 -1.54 -14.74
C LEU A 319 9.21 -0.47 -15.79
N THR A 320 9.98 -0.51 -16.88
CA THR A 320 9.84 0.44 -17.99
C THR A 320 8.69 0.03 -18.93
N ALA A 321 8.21 0.97 -19.74
CA ALA A 321 7.14 0.72 -20.71
C ALA A 321 7.47 -0.41 -21.69
N ASP A 322 8.73 -0.52 -22.11
CA ASP A 322 9.24 -1.61 -22.96
C ASP A 322 9.40 -2.96 -22.23
N GLY A 323 9.03 -3.03 -20.95
CA GLY A 323 9.07 -4.26 -20.15
C GLY A 323 10.42 -4.60 -19.53
N ARG A 324 11.43 -3.73 -19.64
CA ARG A 324 12.68 -3.94 -18.91
C ARG A 324 12.48 -3.74 -17.41
N ARG A 325 13.16 -4.59 -16.66
CA ARG A 325 13.27 -4.54 -15.20
C ARG A 325 14.63 -3.95 -14.85
N LEU A 326 14.66 -2.82 -14.17
CA LEU A 326 15.89 -2.14 -13.74
C LEU A 326 15.91 -2.05 -12.22
N GLU A 327 17.02 -2.43 -11.59
CA GLU A 327 17.15 -2.46 -10.14
C GLU A 327 18.44 -1.80 -9.69
N SER A 328 18.43 -1.22 -8.50
CA SER A 328 19.64 -0.80 -7.81
C SER A 328 20.44 -2.00 -7.30
N ALA A 329 21.73 -1.80 -7.04
CA ALA A 329 22.65 -2.89 -6.69
C ALA A 329 22.30 -3.61 -5.37
N GLY A 330 21.70 -2.91 -4.40
CA GLY A 330 21.32 -3.47 -3.11
C GLY A 330 19.90 -4.04 -3.06
N TRP A 331 19.08 -3.89 -4.11
CA TRP A 331 17.72 -4.44 -4.19
C TRP A 331 17.68 -5.94 -3.88
N LYS A 332 18.66 -6.71 -4.40
CA LYS A 332 18.80 -8.15 -4.15
C LYS A 332 18.97 -8.54 -2.68
N ASN A 333 19.41 -7.62 -1.82
CA ASN A 333 19.57 -7.87 -0.39
C ASN A 333 18.23 -7.77 0.35
N LEU A 334 17.24 -7.10 -0.25
CA LEU A 334 15.87 -7.00 0.24
C LEU A 334 15.00 -8.10 -0.37
N ALA A 335 15.26 -8.47 -1.61
CA ALA A 335 14.46 -9.42 -2.37
C ALA A 335 14.55 -10.85 -1.81
N LEU A 336 13.39 -11.44 -1.59
CA LEU A 336 13.25 -12.86 -1.36
C LEU A 336 13.47 -13.63 -2.67
N PRO A 337 14.06 -14.84 -2.61
CA PRO A 337 14.07 -15.73 -3.76
C PRO A 337 12.64 -15.96 -4.25
N ALA A 338 12.44 -15.95 -5.57
CA ALA A 338 11.17 -16.37 -6.13
C ALA A 338 10.85 -17.78 -5.60
N ALA A 339 9.64 -17.96 -5.05
CA ALA A 339 9.22 -19.27 -4.58
C ALA A 339 9.39 -20.28 -5.73
N PRO A 340 10.03 -21.45 -5.50
CA PRO A 340 10.14 -22.45 -6.54
C PRO A 340 8.73 -22.80 -7.03
N ALA A 341 8.53 -22.79 -8.35
CA ALA A 341 7.29 -23.29 -8.93
C ALA A 341 7.03 -24.68 -8.33
N ALA A 342 5.85 -24.87 -7.71
CA ALA A 342 5.50 -26.10 -7.02
C ALA A 342 5.90 -27.31 -7.89
N ALA A 343 6.70 -28.21 -7.34
CA ALA A 343 7.19 -29.37 -8.06
C ALA A 343 5.99 -30.15 -8.61
N LYS A 344 5.90 -30.26 -9.94
CA LYS A 344 4.85 -31.01 -10.64
C LYS A 344 4.84 -32.44 -10.11
N LYS A 345 3.90 -32.79 -9.24
CA LYS A 345 3.59 -34.19 -8.96
C LYS A 345 2.79 -34.74 -10.15
N PRO A 346 2.92 -36.03 -10.48
CA PRO A 346 2.16 -36.63 -11.56
C PRO A 346 0.66 -36.50 -11.24
N VAL A 347 -0.07 -35.78 -12.10
CA VAL A 347 -1.51 -35.61 -12.00
C VAL A 347 -2.17 -36.99 -12.13
N ALA A 348 -3.06 -37.33 -11.20
CA ALA A 348 -3.93 -38.49 -11.38
C ALA A 348 -4.77 -38.26 -12.64
N VAL A 349 -4.60 -39.12 -13.65
CA VAL A 349 -5.31 -39.03 -14.93
C VAL A 349 -6.80 -39.21 -14.67
N THR A 350 -7.54 -38.11 -14.58
CA THR A 350 -9.00 -38.13 -14.68
C THR A 350 -9.38 -38.30 -16.16
N LYS A 351 -10.48 -39.00 -16.44
CA LYS A 351 -10.98 -39.20 -17.82
C LYS A 351 -11.51 -37.90 -18.46
N ASP A 352 -11.63 -36.85 -17.69
CA ASP A 352 -12.23 -35.58 -18.10
C ASP A 352 -11.18 -34.62 -18.67
N LYS A 353 -11.55 -33.89 -19.72
CA LYS A 353 -10.69 -32.90 -20.35
C LYS A 353 -10.25 -31.87 -19.29
N PRO A 354 -8.95 -31.53 -19.18
CA PRO A 354 -8.50 -30.48 -18.25
C PRO A 354 -9.07 -29.11 -18.63
N TRP A 355 -9.12 -28.19 -17.67
CA TRP A 355 -9.49 -26.80 -17.88
C TRP A 355 -8.67 -26.18 -19.01
N ASP A 356 -9.34 -25.46 -19.91
CA ASP A 356 -8.67 -24.75 -21.00
C ASP A 356 -7.90 -23.53 -20.46
N ALA A 357 -6.56 -23.66 -20.39
CA ALA A 357 -5.68 -22.64 -19.87
C ALA A 357 -5.71 -21.30 -20.64
N GLN A 358 -6.34 -21.24 -21.82
CA GLN A 358 -6.61 -20.00 -22.54
C GLN A 358 -7.72 -19.17 -21.92
N TYR A 359 -8.50 -19.74 -21.00
CA TYR A 359 -9.62 -19.08 -20.35
C TYR A 359 -9.34 -18.83 -18.87
N GLU A 360 -10.00 -17.81 -18.35
CA GLU A 360 -9.99 -17.42 -16.96
C GLU A 360 -11.38 -16.93 -16.53
N VAL A 361 -11.60 -16.85 -15.23
CA VAL A 361 -12.77 -16.21 -14.63
C VAL A 361 -12.29 -14.95 -13.94
N ALA A 362 -12.70 -13.78 -14.41
CA ALA A 362 -12.51 -12.51 -13.73
C ALA A 362 -13.72 -12.22 -12.82
N ILE A 363 -13.45 -11.90 -11.56
CA ILE A 363 -14.45 -11.54 -10.56
C ILE A 363 -14.21 -10.09 -10.16
N SER A 364 -15.10 -9.20 -10.58
CA SER A 364 -15.05 -7.79 -10.20
C SER A 364 -16.00 -7.56 -9.01
N LEU A 365 -15.53 -6.80 -8.03
CA LEU A 365 -16.26 -6.52 -6.79
C LEU A 365 -16.08 -5.04 -6.41
N GLU A 366 -17.19 -4.35 -6.17
CA GLU A 366 -17.24 -3.03 -5.55
C GLU A 366 -17.94 -3.14 -4.20
N LEU A 367 -17.20 -2.91 -3.12
CA LEU A 367 -17.75 -2.89 -1.77
C LEU A 367 -18.60 -1.63 -1.58
N ALA A 368 -19.75 -1.78 -0.93
CA ALA A 368 -20.60 -0.65 -0.58
C ALA A 368 -19.86 0.25 0.42
N THR A 369 -19.60 1.49 0.02
CA THR A 369 -18.97 2.50 0.86
C THR A 369 -19.97 3.60 1.21
N MET A 370 -19.91 4.12 2.43
CA MET A 370 -20.48 5.42 2.74
C MET A 370 -19.46 6.50 2.33
N GLU A 371 -19.80 7.31 1.32
CA GLU A 371 -18.91 8.37 0.85
C GLU A 371 -18.50 9.30 2.00
N GLY A 372 -17.20 9.58 2.11
CA GLY A 372 -16.65 10.52 3.09
C GLY A 372 -16.54 10.00 4.52
N VAL A 373 -16.98 8.76 4.82
CA VAL A 373 -16.87 8.16 6.15
C VAL A 373 -15.81 7.08 6.14
N ARG A 374 -14.80 7.22 7.01
CA ARG A 374 -13.84 6.15 7.31
C ARG A 374 -14.61 4.98 7.94
N VAL A 375 -14.48 3.82 7.34
CA VAL A 375 -15.10 2.59 7.82
C VAL A 375 -14.09 1.46 7.82
N HIS A 376 -14.21 0.53 8.76
CA HIS A 376 -13.49 -0.73 8.64
C HIS A 376 -13.90 -1.41 7.33
N ARG A 377 -12.90 -1.97 6.63
CA ARG A 377 -13.20 -2.85 5.50
C ARG A 377 -14.03 -4.02 6.03
N PRO A 378 -15.15 -4.39 5.37
CA PRO A 378 -15.86 -5.62 5.72
C PRO A 378 -14.95 -6.83 5.48
N PHE A 379 -15.21 -7.93 6.17
CA PHE A 379 -14.55 -9.19 5.89
C PHE A 379 -15.05 -9.72 4.55
N VAL A 380 -14.14 -10.17 3.69
CA VAL A 380 -14.48 -10.65 2.35
C VAL A 380 -13.76 -11.97 2.11
N ALA A 381 -14.49 -13.00 1.72
CA ALA A 381 -13.95 -14.24 1.22
C ALA A 381 -14.46 -14.49 -0.20
N VAL A 382 -13.54 -14.80 -1.12
CA VAL A 382 -13.88 -15.19 -2.50
C VAL A 382 -13.22 -16.53 -2.80
N TRP A 383 -14.02 -17.52 -3.18
CA TRP A 383 -13.53 -18.85 -3.50
C TRP A 383 -14.38 -19.55 -4.55
N VAL A 384 -13.84 -20.62 -5.09
CA VAL A 384 -14.50 -21.46 -6.09
C VAL A 384 -14.80 -22.82 -5.48
N VAL A 385 -15.98 -23.35 -5.77
CA VAL A 385 -16.37 -24.72 -5.44
C VAL A 385 -16.75 -25.52 -6.69
N ASP A 386 -16.62 -26.83 -6.60
CA ASP A 386 -17.09 -27.75 -7.64
C ASP A 386 -18.63 -27.94 -7.60
N LYS A 387 -19.15 -28.75 -8.52
CA LYS A 387 -20.58 -29.09 -8.60
C LYS A 387 -21.12 -29.75 -7.31
N GLN A 388 -20.25 -30.36 -6.51
CA GLN A 388 -20.58 -31.00 -5.23
C GLN A 388 -20.40 -30.03 -4.04
N GLN A 389 -20.18 -28.74 -4.31
CA GLN A 389 -19.91 -27.69 -3.31
C GLN A 389 -18.62 -27.92 -2.51
N LYS A 390 -17.69 -28.74 -3.02
CA LYS A 390 -16.37 -28.90 -2.38
C LYS A 390 -15.46 -27.72 -2.75
N PRO A 391 -14.70 -27.19 -1.78
CA PRO A 391 -13.70 -26.15 -2.04
C PRO A 391 -12.69 -26.59 -3.10
N VAL A 392 -12.46 -25.71 -4.07
CA VAL A 392 -11.51 -25.92 -5.18
C VAL A 392 -10.33 -24.97 -5.04
N ARG A 393 -10.62 -23.68 -4.88
CA ARG A 393 -9.61 -22.62 -4.84
C ARG A 393 -10.08 -21.45 -4.00
N GLN A 394 -9.28 -21.01 -3.03
CA GLN A 394 -9.44 -19.72 -2.39
C GLN A 394 -8.76 -18.64 -3.24
N LEU A 395 -9.50 -17.59 -3.60
CA LEU A 395 -9.01 -16.46 -4.40
C LEU A 395 -8.64 -15.25 -3.54
N ALA A 396 -9.42 -14.98 -2.49
CA ALA A 396 -9.16 -13.92 -1.53
C ALA A 396 -9.76 -14.24 -0.16
N LEU A 397 -9.10 -13.73 0.88
CA LEU A 397 -9.60 -13.67 2.26
C LEU A 397 -9.10 -12.37 2.89
N TRP A 398 -10.00 -11.45 3.18
CA TRP A 398 -9.73 -10.16 3.83
C TRP A 398 -10.45 -10.14 5.17
N TYR A 399 -9.71 -9.92 6.27
CA TYR A 399 -10.26 -9.90 7.63
C TYR A 399 -9.36 -9.08 8.57
N ASN A 400 -9.94 -8.55 9.66
CA ASN A 400 -9.18 -7.80 10.67
C ASN A 400 -8.70 -8.71 11.81
N LYS A 401 -9.63 -9.24 12.60
CA LYS A 401 -9.32 -10.09 13.77
C LYS A 401 -9.76 -11.53 13.50
N PRO A 402 -8.86 -12.53 13.61
CA PRO A 402 -9.20 -13.94 13.39
C PRO A 402 -10.43 -14.42 14.18
N ARG A 403 -10.64 -13.85 15.39
CA ARG A 403 -11.78 -14.18 16.24
C ARG A 403 -13.13 -13.97 15.55
N TRP A 404 -13.23 -13.09 14.54
CA TRP A 404 -14.46 -12.80 13.82
C TRP A 404 -14.60 -13.55 12.49
N LEU A 405 -13.64 -14.42 12.14
CA LEU A 405 -13.76 -15.23 10.93
C LEU A 405 -15.00 -16.13 10.96
N HIS A 406 -15.52 -16.49 12.15
CA HIS A 406 -16.76 -17.25 12.30
C HIS A 406 -17.99 -16.51 11.78
N ASP A 407 -17.94 -15.17 11.67
CA ASP A 407 -19.01 -14.37 11.05
C ASP A 407 -19.10 -14.63 9.53
N MET A 408 -18.00 -15.06 8.89
CA MET A 408 -18.00 -15.60 7.52
C MET A 408 -18.29 -17.11 7.56
N SER A 409 -19.48 -17.47 8.02
CA SER A 409 -19.86 -18.85 8.33
C SER A 409 -19.63 -19.87 7.19
N PHE A 410 -19.78 -19.48 5.92
CA PHE A 410 -19.61 -20.40 4.80
C PHE A 410 -18.13 -20.66 4.51
N TRP A 411 -17.32 -19.61 4.44
CA TRP A 411 -15.88 -19.71 4.30
C TRP A 411 -15.27 -20.44 5.51
N TYR A 412 -15.72 -20.11 6.73
CA TYR A 412 -15.21 -20.71 7.95
C TYR A 412 -15.40 -22.23 7.94
N ALA A 413 -16.59 -22.72 7.58
CA ALA A 413 -16.86 -24.15 7.46
C ALA A 413 -16.01 -24.83 6.37
N ALA A 414 -15.62 -24.10 5.32
CA ALA A 414 -14.88 -24.63 4.17
C ALA A 414 -13.36 -24.66 4.38
N TYR A 415 -12.78 -23.63 5.01
CA TYR A 415 -11.33 -23.39 5.00
C TYR A 415 -10.69 -23.19 6.37
N TYR A 416 -11.46 -23.08 7.47
CA TYR A 416 -10.87 -22.71 8.76
C TYR A 416 -9.80 -23.69 9.25
N ASP A 417 -9.99 -25.00 9.06
CA ASP A 417 -8.99 -25.99 9.46
C ASP A 417 -7.66 -25.81 8.69
N GLN A 418 -7.75 -25.53 7.38
CA GLN A 418 -6.58 -25.22 6.55
C GLN A 418 -5.93 -23.89 6.97
N PHE A 419 -6.75 -22.87 7.26
CA PHE A 419 -6.29 -21.58 7.78
C PHE A 419 -5.60 -21.70 9.15
N ALA A 420 -6.12 -22.54 10.05
CA ALA A 420 -5.55 -22.75 11.38
C ALA A 420 -4.26 -23.58 11.35
N ALA A 421 -4.09 -24.46 10.35
CA ALA A 421 -2.89 -25.28 10.15
C ALA A 421 -1.75 -24.52 9.44
N GLY A 422 -2.05 -23.40 8.79
CA GLY A 422 -1.08 -22.60 8.04
C GLY A 422 -0.33 -21.57 8.90
N ASN A 423 0.85 -21.16 8.42
CA ASN A 423 1.49 -19.94 8.90
C ASN A 423 0.81 -18.77 8.16
N ASN A 424 -0.16 -18.12 8.81
CA ASN A 424 -0.95 -17.04 8.20
C ASN A 424 -0.08 -15.80 7.97
N SER A 425 0.72 -15.84 6.91
CA SER A 425 1.54 -14.72 6.45
C SER A 425 0.63 -13.66 5.84
N ILE A 426 0.20 -12.72 6.67
CA ILE A 426 -0.46 -11.49 6.24
C ILE A 426 0.65 -10.64 5.60
N SER A 427 0.98 -10.87 4.33
CA SER A 427 1.96 -10.05 3.62
C SER A 427 1.32 -8.73 3.19
N SER A 428 1.95 -7.59 3.45
CA SER A 428 1.53 -6.31 2.86
C SER A 428 1.91 -6.23 1.38
N THR A 429 1.13 -5.47 0.60
CA THR A 429 1.39 -5.27 -0.84
C THR A 429 1.63 -3.80 -1.15
N THR A 430 2.77 -3.50 -1.79
CA THR A 430 3.05 -2.17 -2.34
C THR A 430 2.63 -2.09 -3.81
N SER A 431 1.95 -1.00 -4.17
CA SER A 431 1.43 -0.78 -5.53
C SER A 431 1.16 0.71 -5.75
N ALA A 432 0.97 1.12 -7.01
CA ALA A 432 0.46 2.46 -7.30
C ALA A 432 -0.95 2.63 -6.71
N THR A 433 -1.16 3.78 -6.04
CA THR A 433 -2.40 4.06 -5.29
C THR A 433 -3.67 3.85 -6.11
N ARG A 434 -4.60 3.07 -5.55
CA ARG A 434 -5.93 2.81 -6.09
C ARG A 434 -7.01 3.62 -5.38
N SER A 435 -8.12 3.83 -6.07
CA SER A 435 -9.38 4.26 -5.45
C SER A 435 -9.90 3.16 -4.50
N PRO A 436 -10.51 3.52 -3.36
CA PRO A 436 -11.03 2.55 -2.41
C PRO A 436 -12.21 1.77 -3.00
N GLY A 437 -12.46 0.58 -2.43
CA GLY A 437 -13.69 -0.18 -2.65
C GLY A 437 -13.81 -1.01 -3.93
N LYS A 438 -12.96 -0.84 -4.96
CA LYS A 438 -13.02 -1.59 -6.23
C LYS A 438 -11.89 -2.62 -6.38
N TYR A 439 -12.26 -3.85 -6.70
CA TYR A 439 -11.37 -5.00 -6.72
C TYR A 439 -11.66 -5.91 -7.92
N THR A 440 -10.62 -6.55 -8.44
CA THR A 440 -10.75 -7.63 -9.42
C THR A 440 -9.91 -8.81 -8.97
N LEU A 441 -10.47 -10.02 -9.01
CA LEU A 441 -9.79 -11.29 -8.75
C LEU A 441 -9.87 -12.17 -9.98
N LYS A 442 -8.90 -13.06 -10.19
CA LYS A 442 -8.92 -14.02 -11.29
C LYS A 442 -8.80 -15.45 -10.81
N TRP A 443 -9.50 -16.35 -11.49
CA TRP A 443 -9.29 -17.79 -11.38
C TRP A 443 -8.88 -18.35 -12.74
N ASP A 444 -7.72 -19.01 -12.79
CA ASP A 444 -7.11 -19.54 -14.00
C ASP A 444 -7.39 -21.05 -14.19
N GLY A 445 -8.36 -21.59 -13.46
CA GLY A 445 -8.74 -23.00 -13.50
C GLY A 445 -7.83 -23.91 -12.68
N LYS A 446 -7.07 -23.37 -11.72
CA LYS A 446 -6.25 -24.17 -10.80
C LYS A 446 -6.88 -24.34 -9.43
N ASP A 447 -6.62 -25.46 -8.77
CA ASP A 447 -6.98 -25.68 -7.37
C ASP A 447 -5.99 -25.00 -6.41
N ASP A 448 -6.19 -25.11 -5.10
CA ASP A 448 -5.28 -24.55 -4.07
C ASP A 448 -3.85 -25.10 -4.13
N LYS A 449 -3.62 -26.25 -4.78
CA LYS A 449 -2.29 -26.83 -5.01
C LYS A 449 -1.63 -26.29 -6.28
N GLY A 450 -2.34 -25.50 -7.07
CA GLY A 450 -1.87 -24.96 -8.34
C GLY A 450 -2.01 -25.93 -9.51
N GLU A 451 -2.78 -27.00 -9.35
CA GLU A 451 -3.03 -28.01 -10.38
C GLU A 451 -4.29 -27.64 -11.18
N LEU A 452 -4.27 -27.82 -12.51
CA LEU A 452 -5.45 -27.55 -13.33
C LEU A 452 -6.58 -28.52 -12.99
N VAL A 453 -7.78 -27.98 -12.77
CA VAL A 453 -8.99 -28.78 -12.55
C VAL A 453 -9.57 -29.30 -13.87
N SER A 454 -10.48 -30.25 -13.81
CA SER A 454 -11.20 -30.74 -14.99
C SER A 454 -12.17 -29.68 -15.54
N GLN A 455 -12.43 -29.68 -16.84
CA GLN A 455 -13.45 -28.83 -17.43
C GLN A 455 -14.82 -29.23 -16.90
N GLY A 456 -15.56 -28.28 -16.30
CA GLY A 456 -16.81 -28.62 -15.64
C GLY A 456 -17.65 -27.40 -15.27
N THR A 457 -18.61 -27.65 -14.40
CA THR A 457 -19.42 -26.62 -13.75
C THR A 457 -18.80 -26.28 -12.41
N TYR A 458 -18.60 -24.99 -12.16
CA TYR A 458 -18.04 -24.46 -10.92
C TYR A 458 -18.93 -23.34 -10.40
N THR A 459 -18.87 -23.06 -9.10
CA THR A 459 -19.57 -21.92 -8.51
C THR A 459 -18.57 -20.99 -7.87
N VAL A 460 -18.61 -19.71 -8.26
CA VAL A 460 -17.92 -18.63 -7.55
C VAL A 460 -18.77 -18.20 -6.37
N LEU A 461 -18.16 -18.09 -5.20
CA LEU A 461 -18.76 -17.65 -3.96
C LEU A 461 -18.06 -16.37 -3.50
N ILE A 462 -18.83 -15.33 -3.19
CA ILE A 462 -18.37 -14.05 -2.62
C ILE A 462 -19.15 -13.87 -1.32
N GLU A 463 -18.47 -14.04 -0.19
CA GLU A 463 -19.03 -13.83 1.14
C GLU A 463 -18.49 -12.52 1.71
N VAL A 464 -19.38 -11.67 2.22
CA VAL A 464 -19.04 -10.39 2.83
C VAL A 464 -19.73 -10.26 4.18
N ALA A 465 -18.98 -9.94 5.23
CA ALA A 465 -19.49 -9.81 6.60
C ALA A 465 -18.91 -8.60 7.33
N ARG A 466 -19.61 -8.09 8.35
CA ARG A 466 -19.08 -7.07 9.28
C ARG A 466 -19.14 -7.56 10.71
N GLU A 467 -18.14 -7.17 11.51
CA GLU A 467 -18.17 -7.33 12.97
C GLU A 467 -19.45 -6.70 13.52
N HIS A 468 -20.32 -7.52 14.11
CA HIS A 468 -21.65 -7.11 14.61
C HIS A 468 -22.58 -6.47 13.57
N GLY A 469 -22.38 -6.74 12.28
CA GLY A 469 -23.12 -6.10 11.20
C GLY A 469 -23.86 -7.10 10.32
N THR A 470 -23.88 -6.79 9.02
CA THR A 470 -24.59 -7.62 8.06
C THR A 470 -23.71 -8.75 7.53
N HIS A 471 -24.37 -9.78 6.99
CA HIS A 471 -23.74 -10.92 6.33
C HIS A 471 -24.41 -11.12 4.97
N GLN A 472 -23.60 -11.25 3.92
CA GLN A 472 -24.05 -11.35 2.53
C GLN A 472 -23.27 -12.46 1.82
N LEU A 473 -23.95 -13.26 1.00
CA LEU A 473 -23.34 -14.30 0.19
C LEU A 473 -23.89 -14.23 -1.25
N LEU A 474 -23.02 -13.92 -2.20
CA LEU A 474 -23.32 -14.01 -3.62
C LEU A 474 -22.78 -15.32 -4.17
N LYS A 475 -23.56 -15.97 -5.03
CA LYS A 475 -23.21 -17.23 -5.69
C LYS A 475 -23.43 -17.10 -7.19
N GLN A 476 -22.44 -17.50 -7.98
CA GLN A 476 -22.58 -17.54 -9.43
C GLN A 476 -22.06 -18.85 -9.99
N GLU A 477 -22.95 -19.63 -10.58
CA GLU A 477 -22.57 -20.84 -11.31
C GLU A 477 -22.00 -20.48 -12.69
N LEU A 478 -20.96 -21.20 -13.09
CA LEU A 478 -20.26 -21.05 -14.36
C LEU A 478 -20.18 -22.41 -15.05
N ALA A 479 -20.62 -22.46 -16.30
CA ALA A 479 -20.43 -23.64 -17.13
C ALA A 479 -19.28 -23.35 -18.10
N GLY A 480 -18.09 -23.94 -17.88
CA GLY A 480 -16.85 -23.62 -18.60
C GLY A 480 -16.79 -24.00 -20.09
N LYS A 481 -17.90 -23.93 -20.82
CA LYS A 481 -17.98 -24.34 -22.23
C LYS A 481 -17.77 -23.18 -23.22
N LYS A 482 -18.19 -21.96 -22.87
CA LYS A 482 -18.11 -20.75 -23.72
C LYS A 482 -18.00 -19.52 -22.83
N PRO A 483 -17.44 -18.38 -23.30
CA PRO A 483 -17.45 -17.14 -22.54
C PRO A 483 -18.83 -16.75 -22.02
N GLN A 484 -18.89 -16.27 -20.79
CA GLN A 484 -20.13 -15.87 -20.11
C GLN A 484 -19.84 -14.70 -19.17
N HIS A 485 -20.71 -13.68 -19.20
CA HIS A 485 -20.69 -12.55 -18.27
C HIS A 485 -21.95 -12.59 -17.41
N PHE A 486 -21.79 -12.36 -16.10
CA PHE A 486 -22.87 -12.32 -15.14
C PHE A 486 -22.72 -11.10 -14.24
N ASP A 487 -23.71 -10.22 -14.24
CA ASP A 487 -23.84 -9.17 -13.23
C ASP A 487 -24.59 -9.74 -12.02
N LEU A 488 -23.99 -9.61 -10.84
CA LEU A 488 -24.56 -10.08 -9.59
C LEU A 488 -25.38 -8.97 -8.92
N PRO A 489 -26.48 -9.31 -8.23
CA PRO A 489 -27.31 -8.31 -7.58
C PRO A 489 -26.52 -7.58 -6.49
N ALA A 490 -26.61 -6.25 -6.50
CA ALA A 490 -26.10 -5.42 -5.43
C ALA A 490 -26.82 -5.74 -4.11
N ASN A 491 -26.13 -5.52 -3.00
CA ASN A 491 -26.67 -5.65 -1.65
C ASN A 491 -26.06 -4.57 -0.74
N VAL A 492 -26.35 -4.67 0.56
CA VAL A 492 -25.90 -3.66 1.54
C VAL A 492 -24.37 -3.59 1.72
N GLU A 493 -23.64 -4.66 1.41
CA GLU A 493 -22.17 -4.71 1.50
C GLU A 493 -21.46 -4.68 0.15
N VAL A 494 -22.17 -4.97 -0.93
CA VAL A 494 -21.63 -5.08 -2.29
C VAL A 494 -22.43 -4.16 -3.21
N ALA A 495 -21.85 -3.02 -3.59
CA ALA A 495 -22.46 -2.05 -4.48
C ALA A 495 -22.58 -2.59 -5.91
N SER A 496 -21.59 -3.34 -6.37
CA SER A 496 -21.65 -4.07 -7.64
C SER A 496 -20.73 -5.29 -7.59
N ALA A 497 -21.10 -6.36 -8.29
CA ALA A 497 -20.19 -7.47 -8.54
C ALA A 497 -20.51 -8.11 -9.90
N ALA A 498 -19.48 -8.62 -10.56
CA ALA A 498 -19.62 -9.32 -11.83
C ALA A 498 -18.66 -10.49 -11.91
N VAL A 499 -19.07 -11.53 -12.64
CA VAL A 499 -18.25 -12.71 -12.92
C VAL A 499 -18.20 -12.91 -14.44
N ASP A 500 -17.00 -12.83 -14.99
CA ASP A 500 -16.75 -12.92 -16.44
C ASP A 500 -15.81 -14.10 -16.73
N TYR A 501 -16.37 -15.18 -17.26
CA TYR A 501 -15.59 -16.26 -17.85
C TYR A 501 -15.20 -15.85 -19.26
N ARG A 502 -13.91 -15.57 -19.47
CA ARG A 502 -13.39 -14.96 -20.68
C ARG A 502 -12.12 -15.63 -21.16
N LYS A 503 -11.75 -15.36 -22.42
CA LYS A 503 -10.43 -15.72 -22.93
C LYS A 503 -9.41 -14.73 -22.35
N LYS A 504 -8.25 -15.21 -21.92
CA LYS A 504 -7.15 -14.38 -21.45
C LYS A 504 -6.78 -13.36 -22.52
N THR A 505 -6.70 -12.09 -22.15
CA THR A 505 -6.10 -11.05 -22.99
C THR A 505 -4.61 -11.32 -23.11
N ASN A 506 -4.10 -11.55 -24.33
CA ASN A 506 -2.66 -11.70 -24.55
C ASN A 506 -1.94 -10.44 -24.08
N GLU A 507 -0.87 -10.58 -23.29
CA GLU A 507 -0.02 -9.51 -22.72
C GLU A 507 0.78 -8.69 -23.76
N THR A 508 0.35 -8.65 -25.02
CA THR A 508 0.97 -7.85 -26.08
C THR A 508 0.03 -6.75 -26.54
N ASN A 509 0.15 -5.59 -25.87
CA ASN A 509 0.28 -4.29 -26.51
C ASN A 509 0.83 -3.26 -25.52
#